data_AF-A0A7C1C2Y2-F1
#
_entry.id   AF-A0A7C1C2Y2-F1
#
_cell.length_a   1.000
_cell.length_b   1.000
_cell.length_c   1.000
_cell.angle_alpha   90.00
_cell.angle_beta   90.00
_cell.angle_gamma   90.00
#
_symmetry.space_group_name_H-M   'P 1'
#
loop_
_entity.id
_entity.type
_entity.pdbx_description
1 polymer ?
#
loop_
_entity_poly.entity_id
_entity_poly.type
_entity_poly.pdbx_seq_one_letter_code
_entity_poly.pdbx_strand_id
1 'polypeptide(L)'
;MICHDDVKGFTLSHNPQTIGCFSCHGGHPFEADKNQAHKGMVLIPGNLAGATRSCGTAKCHPDITKRINTSLMSTLSGMISVDRFVFNEQDNPDALTTVHHLGSSAAGEHLKNLCVRCHLGNPKTETGPITDESRGGGCVACHLNYSDIAIANWFEHQSNRFDTSYLNYHPALSLQVSNNHCFGCHSRSGRISTNYEGWHETLIPADSMPDDKNYRLIEDTRVFKYIRDDVHHHLGMSCIDCHNSYELMGDGTLYAHEEDQVEIQCRDCHLTGKPRLLKQQQLDNESAVIASLRFGNTTDRQFLATGKKNRPLINTYYYNDTAFMIGKDSKKIYTLKPPAPICTGGEAHSDLSCSSCHAAWAPSCIGCHNKYDPDEPGYNMQDNKEQTGSWVEYTSEYNAHLPALGIRYNGDSKSVIPVIPGMILTIDVNSFNKKAHDSLIFKRLFAPVAPHTTQTEGRSCKSCHNNPVALGYGEGELNYIVEGHSGRWIFTPKYQDNVNDGLPEDAWTGFLKSRAGKTSTRSDVRPFSVAEQRKILMVGACLTCHNEDSRVIKQSLIDFKKVWSHKTRKCIVPFGTK
;
A
#
# COMPACT_ATOMS: atom_id res chain seq x y z
N MET A 1 1.11 30.97 -29.65
CA MET A 1 0.81 32.27 -29.02
C MET A 1 -0.21 33.06 -29.83
N ILE A 2 -0.14 33.15 -31.16
CA ILE A 2 -1.11 33.94 -31.95
C ILE A 2 -2.54 33.35 -31.96
N CYS A 3 -2.69 32.02 -31.89
CA CYS A 3 -4.00 31.35 -31.95
C CYS A 3 -4.61 30.94 -30.59
N HIS A 4 -3.82 30.99 -29.52
CA HIS A 4 -4.17 30.47 -28.17
C HIS A 4 -3.52 31.36 -27.09
N ASP A 5 -3.72 32.67 -27.15
CA ASP A 5 -3.13 33.65 -26.24
C ASP A 5 -3.90 33.81 -24.92
N ASP A 6 -5.22 33.59 -24.90
CA ASP A 6 -6.06 33.76 -23.70
C ASP A 6 -6.39 32.45 -22.96
N VAL A 7 -5.57 31.39 -23.13
CA VAL A 7 -5.76 30.14 -22.38
C VAL A 7 -5.36 30.34 -20.92
N LYS A 8 -6.25 29.96 -20.00
CA LYS A 8 -6.10 30.13 -18.55
C LYS A 8 -5.89 28.79 -17.83
N GLY A 9 -5.66 28.83 -16.52
CA GLY A 9 -5.58 27.63 -15.67
C GLY A 9 -4.17 27.10 -15.40
N PHE A 10 -3.13 27.75 -15.91
CA PHE A 10 -1.74 27.33 -15.68
C PHE A 10 -1.20 27.75 -14.31
N THR A 11 -0.25 26.96 -13.80
CA THR A 11 0.61 27.38 -12.68
C THR A 11 1.72 28.30 -13.18
N LEU A 12 2.30 29.10 -12.27
CA LEU A 12 3.42 30.00 -12.62
C LEU A 12 4.61 29.24 -13.25
N SER A 13 4.94 28.06 -12.70
CA SER A 13 6.06 27.24 -13.15
C SER A 13 5.85 26.60 -14.53
N HIS A 14 4.60 26.44 -14.97
CA HIS A 14 4.24 25.80 -16.24
C HIS A 14 3.42 26.72 -17.15
N ASN A 15 3.61 28.04 -17.03
CA ASN A 15 2.88 29.01 -17.85
C ASN A 15 3.45 29.07 -19.28
N PRO A 16 2.65 28.82 -20.33
CA PRO A 16 3.11 28.84 -21.72
C PRO A 16 3.57 30.21 -22.21
N GLN A 17 3.22 31.31 -21.53
CA GLN A 17 3.80 32.64 -21.82
C GLN A 17 5.32 32.66 -21.57
N THR A 18 5.81 31.82 -20.64
CA THR A 18 7.23 31.72 -20.28
C THR A 18 7.93 30.61 -21.05
N ILE A 19 7.31 29.43 -21.12
CA ILE A 19 7.96 28.22 -21.65
C ILE A 19 7.45 27.79 -23.02
N GLY A 20 6.33 28.33 -23.49
CA GLY A 20 5.68 27.95 -24.76
C GLY A 20 4.94 26.61 -24.70
N CYS A 21 3.78 26.51 -25.38
CA CYS A 21 3.01 25.26 -25.46
C CYS A 21 3.80 24.12 -26.11
N PHE A 22 4.64 24.46 -27.09
CA PHE A 22 5.50 23.53 -27.82
C PHE A 22 6.48 22.77 -26.91
N SER A 23 6.92 23.37 -25.80
CA SER A 23 7.88 22.71 -24.89
C SER A 23 7.28 21.47 -24.21
N CYS A 24 5.95 21.44 -24.06
CA CYS A 24 5.25 20.27 -23.54
C CYS A 24 4.70 19.42 -24.69
N HIS A 25 3.96 20.04 -25.61
CA HIS A 25 3.15 19.34 -26.60
C HIS A 25 3.86 19.09 -27.94
N GLY A 26 5.04 19.69 -28.18
CA GLY A 26 5.71 19.60 -29.48
C GLY A 26 5.01 20.42 -30.57
N GLY A 27 5.01 19.92 -31.81
CA GLY A 27 4.50 20.63 -32.98
C GLY A 27 5.49 21.64 -33.58
N HIS A 28 4.98 22.49 -34.47
CA HIS A 28 5.77 23.48 -35.20
C HIS A 28 5.36 24.92 -34.78
N PRO A 29 6.04 25.54 -33.81
CA PRO A 29 5.59 26.78 -33.18
C PRO A 29 5.62 28.03 -34.08
N PHE A 30 6.26 27.94 -35.25
CA PHE A 30 6.41 29.05 -36.20
C PHE A 30 5.46 28.96 -37.41
N GLU A 31 4.65 27.90 -37.49
CA GLU A 31 3.66 27.73 -38.56
C GLU A 31 2.35 28.43 -38.19
N ALA A 32 1.76 29.14 -39.15
CA ALA A 32 0.47 29.83 -38.96
C ALA A 32 -0.72 28.96 -39.38
N ASP A 33 -0.51 27.97 -40.26
CA ASP A 33 -1.54 27.01 -40.63
C ASP A 33 -1.81 26.03 -39.48
N LYS A 34 -3.09 25.83 -39.15
CA LYS A 34 -3.50 24.97 -38.03
C LYS A 34 -2.95 23.55 -38.16
N ASN A 35 -2.98 22.96 -39.35
CA ASN A 35 -2.57 21.57 -39.53
C ASN A 35 -1.05 21.44 -39.50
N GLN A 36 -0.31 22.39 -40.08
CA GLN A 36 1.14 22.42 -39.98
C GLN A 36 1.61 22.69 -38.54
N ALA A 37 1.01 23.64 -37.84
CA ALA A 37 1.38 23.98 -36.46
C ALA A 37 1.22 22.79 -35.50
N HIS A 38 0.15 22.01 -35.64
CA HIS A 38 -0.14 20.85 -34.78
C HIS A 38 0.44 19.53 -35.29
N LYS A 39 1.15 19.52 -36.43
CA LYS A 39 1.75 18.29 -36.96
C LYS A 39 2.79 17.76 -35.98
N GLY A 40 2.63 16.51 -35.54
CA GLY A 40 3.52 15.86 -34.56
C GLY A 40 3.28 16.31 -33.11
N MET A 41 2.22 17.07 -32.83
CA MET A 41 1.84 17.43 -31.47
C MET A 41 1.39 16.19 -30.66
N VAL A 42 1.79 16.13 -29.39
CA VAL A 42 1.38 15.12 -28.42
C VAL A 42 0.31 15.72 -27.52
N LEU A 43 -0.87 15.09 -27.50
CA LEU A 43 -2.00 15.57 -26.70
C LEU A 43 -1.74 15.45 -25.19
N ILE A 44 -1.20 14.32 -24.74
CA ILE A 44 -0.93 14.03 -23.32
C ILE A 44 0.58 13.82 -23.15
N PRO A 45 1.36 14.91 -23.00
CA PRO A 45 2.82 14.82 -22.99
C PRO A 45 3.41 14.25 -21.70
N GLY A 46 2.60 14.06 -20.64
CA GLY A 46 3.03 13.46 -19.37
C GLY A 46 3.04 11.93 -19.35
N ASN A 47 2.49 11.26 -20.36
CA ASN A 47 2.61 9.82 -20.52
C ASN A 47 4.10 9.42 -20.55
N LEU A 48 4.50 8.36 -19.84
CA LEU A 48 5.92 8.00 -19.70
C LEU A 48 6.64 7.78 -21.04
N ALA A 49 5.94 7.26 -22.05
CA ALA A 49 6.48 7.07 -23.41
C ALA A 49 6.90 8.40 -24.10
N GLY A 50 6.30 9.52 -23.72
CA GLY A 50 6.61 10.86 -24.22
C GLY A 50 7.36 11.75 -23.23
N ALA A 51 7.32 11.43 -21.94
CA ALA A 51 7.78 12.29 -20.85
C ALA A 51 9.24 12.72 -20.97
N THR A 52 10.14 11.87 -21.47
CA THR A 52 11.55 12.24 -21.67
C THR A 52 11.73 13.36 -22.71
N ARG A 53 10.82 13.47 -23.69
CA ARG A 53 10.86 14.53 -24.73
C ARG A 53 10.18 15.83 -24.29
N SER A 54 9.36 15.80 -23.25
CA SER A 54 8.63 16.95 -22.70
C SER A 54 9.18 17.33 -21.33
N CYS A 55 8.75 16.64 -20.28
CA CYS A 55 9.14 16.86 -18.88
C CYS A 55 10.63 16.61 -18.62
N GLY A 56 11.24 15.66 -19.34
CA GLY A 56 12.60 15.16 -19.11
C GLY A 56 13.70 15.86 -19.88
N THR A 57 13.40 17.00 -20.52
CA THR A 57 14.44 17.76 -21.22
C THR A 57 15.46 18.34 -20.23
N ALA A 58 16.66 18.67 -20.71
CA ALA A 58 17.78 19.13 -19.87
C ALA A 58 17.47 20.39 -19.03
N LYS A 59 16.47 21.19 -19.42
CA LYS A 59 16.05 22.41 -18.73
C LYS A 59 14.87 22.19 -17.76
N CYS A 60 14.37 20.96 -17.63
CA CYS A 60 13.18 20.63 -16.85
C CYS A 60 13.49 19.60 -15.76
N HIS A 61 13.01 18.36 -15.89
CA HIS A 61 13.11 17.29 -14.89
C HIS A 61 13.84 16.05 -15.42
N PRO A 62 15.07 16.19 -15.95
CA PRO A 62 15.77 15.09 -16.62
C PRO A 62 16.00 13.89 -15.70
N ASP A 63 16.41 14.13 -14.45
CA ASP A 63 16.72 13.06 -13.49
C ASP A 63 15.48 12.27 -13.06
N ILE A 64 14.33 12.94 -12.90
CA ILE A 64 13.07 12.29 -12.52
C ILE A 64 12.64 11.32 -13.62
N THR A 65 12.64 11.76 -14.88
CA THR A 65 12.24 10.91 -16.01
C THR A 65 13.17 9.71 -16.23
N LYS A 66 14.43 9.80 -15.78
CA LYS A 66 15.37 8.67 -15.83
C LYS A 66 15.06 7.62 -14.77
N ARG A 67 14.80 8.06 -13.53
CA ARG A 67 14.64 7.16 -12.38
C ARG A 67 13.22 6.65 -12.15
N ILE A 68 12.18 7.33 -12.67
CA ILE A 68 10.78 6.89 -12.52
C ILE A 68 10.52 5.50 -13.06
N ASN A 69 11.27 5.07 -14.08
CA ASN A 69 11.18 3.73 -14.64
C ASN A 69 11.75 2.64 -13.71
N THR A 70 12.43 3.00 -12.62
CA THR A 70 12.88 2.05 -11.60
C THR A 70 11.92 1.92 -10.42
N SER A 71 10.91 2.80 -10.32
CA SER A 71 9.92 2.75 -9.24
C SER A 71 8.98 1.56 -9.39
N LEU A 72 8.51 1.00 -8.28
CA LEU A 72 7.55 -0.12 -8.30
C LEU A 72 6.21 0.22 -8.95
N MET A 73 5.79 1.48 -8.95
CA MET A 73 4.60 1.91 -9.70
C MET A 73 4.78 1.80 -11.21
N SER A 74 6.03 1.85 -11.71
CA SER A 74 6.36 1.66 -13.13
C SER A 74 6.78 0.22 -13.44
N THR A 75 7.51 -0.46 -12.56
CA THR A 75 7.99 -1.82 -12.87
C THR A 75 6.95 -2.89 -12.58
N LEU A 76 6.12 -2.69 -11.55
CA LEU A 76 5.25 -3.70 -10.95
C LEU A 76 6.00 -4.98 -10.53
N SER A 77 7.31 -4.90 -10.26
CA SER A 77 8.20 -6.06 -10.10
C SER A 77 7.66 -7.10 -9.12
N GLY A 78 7.27 -6.68 -7.92
CA GLY A 78 6.79 -7.58 -6.87
C GLY A 78 5.50 -8.29 -7.25
N MET A 79 4.55 -7.60 -7.88
CA MET A 79 3.30 -8.22 -8.32
C MET A 79 3.57 -9.28 -9.40
N ILE A 80 4.40 -8.97 -10.39
CA ILE A 80 4.72 -9.90 -11.49
C ILE A 80 5.48 -11.12 -10.96
N SER A 81 6.46 -10.89 -10.09
CA SER A 81 7.31 -11.95 -9.54
C SER A 81 6.52 -12.87 -8.60
N VAL A 82 5.65 -12.31 -7.75
CA VAL A 82 4.76 -13.11 -6.87
C VAL A 82 3.76 -13.90 -7.69
N ASP A 83 3.15 -13.30 -8.72
CA ASP A 83 2.18 -13.99 -9.56
C ASP A 83 2.81 -15.20 -10.26
N ARG A 84 3.97 -15.03 -10.91
CA ARG A 84 4.72 -16.17 -11.48
C ARG A 84 5.06 -17.24 -10.47
N PHE A 85 5.43 -16.84 -9.26
CA PHE A 85 5.70 -17.77 -8.17
C PHE A 85 4.47 -18.56 -7.73
N VAL A 86 3.30 -17.92 -7.72
CA VAL A 86 2.00 -18.54 -7.42
C VAL A 86 1.62 -19.54 -8.53
N PHE A 87 1.84 -19.18 -9.80
CA PHE A 87 1.59 -20.05 -10.97
C PHE A 87 2.65 -21.15 -11.19
N ASN A 88 3.64 -21.30 -10.30
CA ASN A 88 4.80 -22.21 -10.47
C ASN A 88 5.64 -21.94 -11.72
N GLU A 89 5.55 -20.74 -12.31
CA GLU A 89 6.40 -20.30 -13.42
C GLU A 89 7.75 -19.75 -12.94
N GLN A 90 7.90 -19.55 -11.63
CA GLN A 90 9.13 -19.10 -10.98
C GLN A 90 9.27 -19.65 -9.56
N ASP A 91 10.50 -19.84 -9.09
CA ASP A 91 10.76 -20.41 -7.75
C ASP A 91 10.97 -19.41 -6.62
N ASN A 92 11.30 -18.16 -6.94
CA ASN A 92 11.56 -17.10 -5.97
C ASN A 92 10.56 -15.96 -6.15
N PRO A 93 9.82 -15.50 -5.13
CA PRO A 93 8.91 -14.36 -5.26
C PRO A 93 9.62 -13.00 -5.36
N ASP A 94 10.94 -12.92 -5.21
CA ASP A 94 11.68 -11.65 -5.09
C ASP A 94 12.50 -11.30 -6.34
N ALA A 95 12.25 -11.95 -7.47
CA ALA A 95 12.97 -11.65 -8.70
C ALA A 95 12.63 -10.24 -9.23
N LEU A 96 13.65 -9.52 -9.66
CA LEU A 96 13.46 -8.23 -10.33
C LEU A 96 12.94 -8.46 -11.74
N THR A 97 11.86 -7.77 -12.09
CA THR A 97 11.22 -7.84 -13.40
C THR A 97 10.49 -6.53 -13.70
N THR A 98 9.95 -6.39 -14.91
CA THR A 98 9.16 -5.24 -15.33
C THR A 98 7.95 -5.68 -16.15
N VAL A 99 6.96 -4.80 -16.29
CA VAL A 99 5.78 -5.01 -17.13
C VAL A 99 6.11 -5.34 -18.59
N HIS A 100 7.29 -4.96 -19.09
CA HIS A 100 7.70 -5.28 -20.46
C HIS A 100 8.04 -6.76 -20.65
N HIS A 101 8.17 -7.52 -19.56
CA HIS A 101 8.54 -8.93 -19.59
C HIS A 101 7.39 -9.88 -19.28
N LEU A 102 6.12 -9.44 -19.22
CA LEU A 102 4.99 -10.28 -18.81
C LEU A 102 4.89 -11.60 -19.61
N GLY A 103 5.08 -11.55 -20.93
CA GLY A 103 4.98 -12.72 -21.81
C GLY A 103 3.52 -13.14 -22.06
N SER A 104 3.30 -14.37 -22.50
CA SER A 104 1.98 -14.95 -22.79
C SER A 104 1.73 -16.25 -22.02
N SER A 105 2.41 -16.41 -20.88
CA SER A 105 2.20 -17.54 -19.98
C SER A 105 0.88 -17.39 -19.22
N ALA A 106 0.51 -18.39 -18.41
CA ALA A 106 -0.73 -18.32 -17.63
C ALA A 106 -0.69 -17.14 -16.65
N ALA A 107 0.43 -16.98 -15.94
CA ALA A 107 0.69 -15.84 -15.07
C ALA A 107 0.71 -14.51 -15.86
N GLY A 108 1.40 -14.50 -17.00
CA GLY A 108 1.48 -13.31 -17.85
C GLY A 108 0.11 -12.83 -18.34
N GLU A 109 -0.77 -13.76 -18.72
CA GLU A 109 -2.14 -13.44 -19.14
C GLU A 109 -3.04 -13.05 -17.96
N HIS A 110 -2.90 -13.73 -16.81
CA HIS A 110 -3.59 -13.37 -15.57
C HIS A 110 -3.36 -11.91 -15.18
N LEU A 111 -2.10 -11.47 -15.19
CA LEU A 111 -1.75 -10.08 -14.90
C LEU A 111 -2.33 -9.09 -15.91
N LYS A 112 -2.34 -9.43 -17.21
CA LYS A 112 -2.92 -8.58 -18.25
C LYS A 112 -4.44 -8.45 -18.13
N ASN A 113 -5.12 -9.49 -17.67
CA ASN A 113 -6.57 -9.50 -17.55
C ASN A 113 -7.04 -8.76 -16.29
N LEU A 114 -6.29 -8.85 -15.19
CA LEU A 114 -6.81 -8.45 -13.87
C LEU A 114 -5.99 -7.35 -13.16
N CYS A 115 -4.67 -7.30 -13.34
CA CYS A 115 -3.81 -6.61 -12.38
C CYS A 115 -3.03 -5.39 -12.93
N VAL A 116 -2.65 -5.36 -14.20
CA VAL A 116 -1.71 -4.33 -14.72
C VAL A 116 -2.37 -3.00 -15.09
N ARG A 117 -3.68 -2.83 -14.89
CA ARG A 117 -4.39 -1.55 -15.13
C ARG A 117 -3.81 -0.39 -14.31
N CYS A 118 -3.26 -0.69 -13.13
CA CYS A 118 -2.68 0.29 -12.22
C CYS A 118 -1.23 0.68 -12.56
N HIS A 119 -0.62 0.07 -13.58
CA HIS A 119 0.73 0.40 -14.03
C HIS A 119 0.83 1.89 -14.39
N LEU A 120 1.76 2.62 -13.75
CA LEU A 120 1.90 4.06 -13.94
C LEU A 120 2.25 4.44 -15.38
N GLY A 121 2.99 3.59 -16.07
CA GLY A 121 3.34 3.78 -17.48
C GLY A 121 2.24 3.42 -18.48
N ASN A 122 1.08 2.92 -18.03
CA ASN A 122 -0.06 2.70 -18.92
C ASN A 122 -0.49 4.06 -19.51
N PRO A 123 -0.46 4.27 -20.84
CA PRO A 123 -0.74 5.57 -21.41
C PRO A 123 -2.21 5.96 -21.21
N LYS A 124 -2.45 7.20 -20.78
CA LYS A 124 -3.76 7.81 -20.95
C LYS A 124 -3.96 8.13 -22.43
N THR A 125 -5.07 7.68 -23.00
CA THR A 125 -5.50 7.95 -24.38
C THR A 125 -6.47 9.11 -24.48
N GLU A 126 -7.14 9.42 -23.36
CA GLU A 126 -8.17 10.45 -23.26
C GLU A 126 -7.84 11.45 -22.15
N THR A 127 -8.36 12.67 -22.31
CA THR A 127 -8.28 13.73 -21.29
C THR A 127 -9.47 13.62 -20.34
N GLY A 128 -9.34 14.12 -19.12
CA GLY A 128 -10.44 14.16 -18.16
C GLY A 128 -9.96 14.40 -16.74
N PRO A 129 -10.87 14.80 -15.83
CA PRO A 129 -10.55 14.99 -14.43
C PRO A 129 -10.13 13.67 -13.77
N ILE A 130 -9.38 13.78 -12.68
CA ILE A 130 -8.97 12.64 -11.86
C ILE A 130 -10.16 12.15 -11.03
N THR A 131 -10.51 10.88 -11.19
CA THR A 131 -11.60 10.16 -10.53
C THR A 131 -11.09 8.88 -9.86
N ASP A 132 -11.96 8.13 -9.19
CA ASP A 132 -11.67 6.78 -8.68
C ASP A 132 -11.44 5.72 -9.77
N GLU A 133 -11.73 6.06 -11.04
CA GLU A 133 -11.43 5.23 -12.21
C GLU A 133 -10.12 5.61 -12.90
N SER A 134 -9.58 6.79 -12.58
CA SER A 134 -8.42 7.37 -13.25
C SER A 134 -7.14 6.60 -12.96
N ARG A 135 -6.52 6.05 -14.01
CA ARG A 135 -5.29 5.24 -13.91
C ARG A 135 -4.29 5.59 -15.00
N GLY A 136 -3.03 5.19 -14.78
CA GLY A 136 -1.94 5.44 -15.71
C GLY A 136 -1.69 6.93 -15.98
N GLY A 137 -0.91 7.22 -17.01
CA GLY A 137 -0.63 8.59 -17.45
C GLY A 137 0.75 9.11 -17.07
N GLY A 138 1.60 8.31 -16.43
CA GLY A 138 2.93 8.75 -16.01
C GLY A 138 2.87 9.98 -15.10
N CYS A 139 3.52 11.07 -15.51
CA CYS A 139 3.60 12.30 -14.72
C CYS A 139 2.22 12.93 -14.47
N VAL A 140 1.29 12.84 -15.43
CA VAL A 140 -0.05 13.44 -15.30
C VAL A 140 -1.01 12.61 -14.45
N ALA A 141 -0.62 11.39 -14.05
CA ALA A 141 -1.40 10.61 -13.09
C ALA A 141 -1.54 11.32 -11.74
N CYS A 142 -0.46 12.00 -11.32
CA CYS A 142 -0.39 12.66 -10.02
C CYS A 142 -0.40 14.19 -10.10
N HIS A 143 0.10 14.78 -11.18
CA HIS A 143 0.36 16.22 -11.22
C HIS A 143 -0.69 17.06 -11.96
N LEU A 144 -1.69 16.42 -12.58
CA LEU A 144 -2.69 17.10 -13.40
C LEU A 144 -3.96 17.40 -12.59
N ASN A 145 -4.27 18.69 -12.42
CA ASN A 145 -5.40 19.15 -11.62
C ASN A 145 -6.39 19.93 -12.49
N TYR A 146 -7.66 19.56 -12.47
CA TYR A 146 -8.71 20.30 -13.16
C TYR A 146 -9.38 21.26 -12.17
N SER A 147 -9.53 22.53 -12.55
CA SER A 147 -10.37 23.48 -11.81
C SER A 147 -11.86 23.22 -12.12
N ASP A 148 -12.77 23.70 -11.27
CA ASP A 148 -14.21 23.52 -11.48
C ASP A 148 -14.67 23.98 -12.87
N ILE A 149 -14.10 25.09 -13.38
CA ILE A 149 -14.37 25.60 -14.73
C ILE A 149 -13.83 24.64 -15.80
N ALA A 150 -12.61 24.11 -15.63
CA ALA A 150 -12.04 23.15 -16.57
C ALA A 150 -12.84 21.84 -16.60
N ILE A 151 -13.35 21.39 -15.45
CA ILE A 151 -14.24 20.22 -15.34
C ILE A 151 -15.54 20.47 -16.08
N ALA A 152 -16.21 21.60 -15.82
CA ALA A 152 -17.47 21.96 -16.46
C ALA A 152 -17.32 22.03 -17.99
N ASN A 153 -16.30 22.76 -18.48
CA ASN A 153 -16.04 22.88 -19.91
C ASN A 153 -15.71 21.54 -20.57
N TRP A 154 -15.02 20.63 -19.86
CA TRP A 154 -14.74 19.30 -20.37
C TRP A 154 -16.03 18.46 -20.50
N PHE A 155 -16.93 18.51 -19.52
CA PHE A 155 -18.22 17.82 -19.59
C PHE A 155 -19.12 18.36 -20.71
N GLU A 156 -19.12 19.68 -20.94
CA GLU A 156 -19.84 20.29 -22.06
C GLU A 156 -19.29 19.79 -23.40
N HIS A 157 -17.96 19.70 -23.55
CA HIS A 157 -17.34 19.13 -24.74
C HIS A 157 -17.70 17.65 -24.97
N GLN A 158 -17.77 16.86 -23.90
CA GLN A 158 -18.18 15.45 -23.99
C GLN A 158 -19.64 15.31 -24.42
N SER A 159 -20.51 16.20 -23.95
CA SER A 159 -21.93 16.22 -24.31
C SER A 159 -22.17 16.78 -25.72
N ASN A 160 -21.31 17.70 -26.15
CA ASN A 160 -21.36 18.34 -27.46
C ASN A 160 -19.94 18.51 -28.03
N ARG A 161 -19.55 17.62 -28.94
CA ARG A 161 -18.23 17.64 -29.60
C ARG A 161 -17.87 18.93 -30.35
N PHE A 162 -18.85 19.80 -30.62
CA PHE A 162 -18.63 21.10 -31.26
C PHE A 162 -18.33 22.22 -30.26
N ASP A 163 -18.55 21.99 -28.97
CA ASP A 163 -18.17 22.93 -27.93
C ASP A 163 -16.65 22.95 -27.79
N THR A 164 -16.04 24.15 -27.88
CA THR A 164 -14.59 24.32 -27.77
C THR A 164 -14.17 25.05 -26.49
N SER A 165 -15.09 25.23 -25.53
CA SER A 165 -14.83 25.94 -24.28
C SER A 165 -13.71 25.31 -23.45
N TYR A 166 -13.52 23.99 -23.56
CA TYR A 166 -12.43 23.26 -22.90
C TYR A 166 -11.03 23.74 -23.35
N LEU A 167 -10.91 24.37 -24.53
CA LEU A 167 -9.65 24.93 -25.01
C LEU A 167 -9.27 26.24 -24.28
N ASN A 168 -10.21 26.89 -23.59
CA ASN A 168 -9.97 28.15 -22.90
C ASN A 168 -9.36 27.97 -21.51
N TYR A 169 -9.52 26.79 -20.91
CA TYR A 169 -9.05 26.48 -19.56
C TYR A 169 -8.27 25.17 -19.56
N HIS A 170 -6.95 25.30 -19.46
CA HIS A 170 -6.05 24.16 -19.37
C HIS A 170 -5.98 23.64 -17.93
N PRO A 171 -5.95 22.31 -17.71
CA PRO A 171 -5.71 21.73 -16.40
C PRO A 171 -4.31 22.05 -15.86
N ALA A 172 -4.19 22.37 -14.58
CA ALA A 172 -2.95 22.81 -13.97
C ALA A 172 -1.98 21.64 -13.74
N LEU A 173 -0.73 21.76 -14.23
CA LEU A 173 0.39 20.93 -13.78
C LEU A 173 0.96 21.52 -12.48
N SER A 174 0.77 20.81 -11.37
CA SER A 174 1.07 21.35 -10.05
C SER A 174 1.59 20.30 -9.06
N LEU A 175 2.06 20.80 -7.91
CA LEU A 175 2.41 19.96 -6.76
C LEU A 175 1.21 19.69 -5.84
N GLN A 176 0.01 20.15 -6.17
CA GLN A 176 -1.20 19.76 -5.45
C GLN A 176 -1.56 18.33 -5.85
N VAL A 177 -1.49 17.41 -4.90
CA VAL A 177 -1.70 15.97 -5.13
C VAL A 177 -2.57 15.44 -3.99
N SER A 178 -3.88 15.52 -4.19
CA SER A 178 -4.88 14.99 -3.27
C SER A 178 -4.91 13.46 -3.25
N ASN A 179 -5.55 12.86 -2.23
CA ASN A 179 -5.72 11.41 -2.13
C ASN A 179 -6.40 10.78 -3.36
N ASN A 180 -7.25 11.52 -4.08
CA ASN A 180 -7.90 11.05 -5.30
C ASN A 180 -6.89 10.63 -6.40
N HIS A 181 -5.72 11.27 -6.45
CA HIS A 181 -4.65 10.90 -7.38
C HIS A 181 -4.05 9.53 -7.08
N CYS A 182 -4.11 9.08 -5.82
CA CYS A 182 -3.69 7.75 -5.41
C CYS A 182 -4.83 6.73 -5.54
N PHE A 183 -6.07 7.19 -5.30
CA PHE A 183 -7.26 6.36 -5.13
C PHE A 183 -7.53 5.43 -6.32
N GLY A 184 -7.40 5.93 -7.55
CA GLY A 184 -7.73 5.13 -8.74
C GLY A 184 -6.92 3.83 -8.86
N CYS A 185 -5.67 3.84 -8.40
CA CYS A 185 -4.81 2.66 -8.36
C CYS A 185 -4.84 1.93 -7.01
N HIS A 186 -4.86 2.66 -5.90
CA HIS A 186 -4.70 2.10 -4.54
C HIS A 186 -6.02 1.74 -3.83
N SER A 187 -7.18 1.87 -4.49
CA SER A 187 -8.49 1.36 -4.02
C SER A 187 -8.77 -0.11 -4.39
N ARG A 188 -7.84 -0.77 -5.07
CA ARG A 188 -7.88 -2.18 -5.47
C ARG A 188 -6.75 -2.95 -4.81
N SER A 189 -6.59 -4.24 -5.12
CA SER A 189 -5.54 -5.13 -4.61
C SER A 189 -5.36 -5.01 -3.09
N GLY A 190 -4.34 -4.29 -2.62
CA GLY A 190 -4.10 -4.04 -1.19
C GLY A 190 -5.10 -3.11 -0.49
N ARG A 191 -6.02 -2.48 -1.24
CA ARG A 191 -7.11 -1.62 -0.73
C ARG A 191 -6.61 -0.49 0.17
N ILE A 192 -5.39 0.01 -0.12
CA ILE A 192 -4.68 0.98 0.73
C ILE A 192 -5.50 2.26 0.90
N SER A 193 -5.99 2.85 -0.18
CA SER A 193 -6.77 4.10 -0.12
C SER A 193 -8.08 3.92 0.63
N THR A 194 -8.78 2.81 0.37
CA THR A 194 -10.06 2.54 1.03
C THR A 194 -9.87 2.23 2.51
N ASN A 195 -8.83 1.48 2.89
CA ASN A 195 -8.51 1.23 4.29
C ASN A 195 -8.14 2.51 5.04
N TYR A 196 -7.32 3.38 4.41
CA TYR A 196 -6.92 4.67 4.98
C TYR A 196 -8.14 5.55 5.29
N GLU A 197 -9.13 5.54 4.40
CA GLU A 197 -10.42 6.23 4.56
C GLU A 197 -11.44 5.46 5.41
N GLY A 198 -11.13 4.23 5.84
CA GLY A 198 -11.97 3.42 6.72
C GLY A 198 -13.02 2.54 6.03
N TRP A 199 -12.94 2.37 4.71
CA TRP A 199 -13.87 1.60 3.88
C TRP A 199 -13.34 0.20 3.57
N HIS A 200 -14.13 -0.83 3.89
CA HIS A 200 -13.85 -2.23 3.58
C HIS A 200 -14.80 -2.75 2.51
N GLU A 201 -14.26 -3.44 1.50
CA GLU A 201 -15.04 -3.99 0.39
C GLU A 201 -15.96 -5.13 0.86
N THR A 202 -17.15 -5.24 0.26
CA THR A 202 -18.13 -6.29 0.57
C THR A 202 -18.43 -7.13 -0.66
N LEU A 203 -19.11 -8.26 -0.45
CA LEU A 203 -19.66 -9.09 -1.53
C LEU A 203 -21.10 -8.68 -1.91
N ILE A 204 -21.59 -7.53 -1.41
CA ILE A 204 -22.93 -7.04 -1.71
C ILE A 204 -22.94 -6.54 -3.15
N PRO A 205 -23.85 -7.03 -4.02
CA PRO A 205 -24.03 -6.49 -5.36
C PRO A 205 -24.44 -5.01 -5.32
N ALA A 206 -24.00 -4.21 -6.30
CA ALA A 206 -24.26 -2.77 -6.36
C ALA A 206 -25.76 -2.41 -6.32
N ASP A 207 -26.60 -3.19 -7.02
CA ASP A 207 -28.05 -3.03 -7.05
C ASP A 207 -28.75 -3.33 -5.72
N SER A 208 -28.03 -3.97 -4.81
CA SER A 208 -28.49 -4.44 -3.50
C SER A 208 -27.82 -3.69 -2.35
N MET A 209 -27.12 -2.59 -2.65
CA MET A 209 -26.46 -1.77 -1.64
C MET A 209 -27.50 -1.20 -0.64
N PRO A 210 -27.29 -1.37 0.67
CA PRO A 210 -28.15 -0.73 1.66
C PRO A 210 -28.13 0.80 1.55
N ASP A 211 -29.30 1.43 1.67
CA ASP A 211 -29.42 2.89 1.82
C ASP A 211 -29.06 3.32 3.25
N ASP A 212 -27.77 3.26 3.56
CA ASP A 212 -27.20 3.62 4.86
C ASP A 212 -25.84 4.30 4.64
N LYS A 213 -25.59 5.39 5.39
CA LYS A 213 -24.36 6.20 5.29
C LYS A 213 -23.06 5.43 5.55
N ASN A 214 -23.14 4.26 6.17
CA ASN A 214 -22.02 3.36 6.40
C ASN A 214 -21.72 2.50 5.18
N TYR A 215 -22.45 2.64 4.08
CA TYR A 215 -22.15 2.03 2.80
C TYR A 215 -21.83 3.09 1.75
N ARG A 216 -20.95 2.74 0.82
CA ARG A 216 -20.58 3.58 -0.31
C ARG A 216 -20.32 2.72 -1.54
N LEU A 217 -20.74 3.22 -2.69
CA LEU A 217 -20.41 2.65 -3.99
C LEU A 217 -19.13 3.30 -4.53
N ILE A 218 -18.21 2.48 -5.04
CA ILE A 218 -16.95 2.89 -5.68
C ILE A 218 -16.94 2.32 -7.11
N GLU A 219 -16.54 3.14 -8.08
CA GLU A 219 -16.54 2.81 -9.53
C GLU A 219 -17.88 2.21 -10.00
N ASP A 220 -19.00 2.73 -9.45
CA ASP A 220 -20.38 2.35 -9.76
C ASP A 220 -20.72 0.84 -9.65
N THR A 221 -19.82 0.03 -9.08
CA THR A 221 -19.90 -1.43 -9.15
C THR A 221 -19.57 -2.15 -7.85
N ARG A 222 -18.78 -1.53 -6.95
CA ARG A 222 -18.24 -2.20 -5.76
C ARG A 222 -18.78 -1.55 -4.49
N VAL A 223 -19.44 -2.34 -3.65
CA VAL A 223 -20.04 -1.87 -2.39
C VAL A 223 -19.04 -2.00 -1.25
N PHE A 224 -18.80 -0.90 -0.56
CA PHE A 224 -17.93 -0.83 0.61
C PHE A 224 -18.74 -0.50 1.86
N LYS A 225 -18.28 -0.99 3.00
CA LYS A 225 -18.82 -0.72 4.33
C LYS A 225 -17.77 -0.01 5.19
N TYR A 226 -18.19 1.01 5.92
CA TYR A 226 -17.35 1.72 6.87
C TYR A 226 -17.01 0.85 8.08
N ILE A 227 -15.74 0.80 8.45
CA ILE A 227 -15.21 0.12 9.63
C ILE A 227 -14.64 1.16 10.60
N ARG A 228 -13.47 1.73 10.24
CA ARG A 228 -12.75 2.75 11.01
C ARG A 228 -11.58 3.26 10.18
N ASP A 229 -11.48 4.58 9.99
CA ASP A 229 -10.41 5.23 9.24
C ASP A 229 -9.11 5.34 10.04
N ASP A 230 -7.98 5.53 9.34
CA ASP A 230 -6.68 5.77 9.97
C ASP A 230 -6.68 7.08 10.76
N VAL A 231 -6.04 7.12 11.93
CA VAL A 231 -5.94 8.34 12.75
C VAL A 231 -5.32 9.52 11.99
N HIS A 232 -4.36 9.26 11.09
CA HIS A 232 -3.74 10.32 10.29
C HIS A 232 -4.73 10.87 9.25
N HIS A 233 -5.51 9.99 8.62
CA HIS A 233 -6.60 10.37 7.72
C HIS A 233 -7.64 11.20 8.47
N HIS A 234 -8.09 10.70 9.63
CA HIS A 234 -9.04 11.37 10.50
C HIS A 234 -8.59 12.79 10.88
N LEU A 235 -7.29 12.98 11.08
CA LEU A 235 -6.70 14.30 11.39
C LEU A 235 -6.50 15.19 10.14
N GLY A 236 -6.81 14.69 8.95
CA GLY A 236 -6.77 15.42 7.67
C GLY A 236 -5.43 15.35 6.95
N MET A 237 -4.60 14.34 7.22
CA MET A 237 -3.38 14.09 6.44
C MET A 237 -3.71 13.40 5.11
N SER A 238 -2.95 13.74 4.07
CA SER A 238 -3.02 13.11 2.75
C SER A 238 -1.88 12.11 2.55
N CYS A 239 -1.98 11.24 1.54
CA CYS A 239 -0.95 10.24 1.25
C CYS A 239 0.44 10.86 1.10
N ILE A 240 0.53 11.99 0.40
CA ILE A 240 1.78 12.72 0.18
C ILE A 240 2.36 13.33 1.44
N ASP A 241 1.60 13.47 2.55
CA ASP A 241 2.13 13.98 3.79
C ASP A 241 3.18 13.03 4.38
N CYS A 242 2.93 11.72 4.25
CA CYS A 242 3.85 10.66 4.64
C CYS A 242 4.77 10.20 3.51
N HIS A 243 4.33 10.21 2.24
CA HIS A 243 5.13 9.70 1.13
C HIS A 243 5.92 10.81 0.40
N ASN A 244 7.20 10.54 0.11
CA ASN A 244 8.08 11.50 -0.55
C ASN A 244 8.30 11.20 -2.05
N SER A 245 8.94 12.14 -2.75
CA SER A 245 9.16 12.05 -4.20
C SER A 245 10.04 10.87 -4.62
N TYR A 246 10.98 10.45 -3.78
CA TYR A 246 11.87 9.31 -4.07
C TYR A 246 11.19 7.96 -3.84
N GLU A 247 10.23 7.89 -2.92
CA GLU A 247 9.38 6.70 -2.74
C GLU A 247 8.37 6.56 -3.87
N LEU A 248 7.87 7.66 -4.43
CA LEU A 248 6.84 7.62 -5.46
C LEU A 248 7.45 7.56 -6.88
N MET A 249 8.34 8.51 -7.20
CA MET A 249 8.95 8.64 -8.53
C MET A 249 10.27 7.88 -8.66
N GLY A 250 10.59 7.01 -7.71
CA GLY A 250 11.81 6.21 -7.69
C GLY A 250 13.06 7.01 -7.28
N ASP A 251 14.08 6.28 -6.83
CA ASP A 251 15.37 6.83 -6.42
C ASP A 251 16.55 6.34 -7.27
N GLY A 252 16.24 5.63 -8.37
CA GLY A 252 17.21 5.01 -9.26
C GLY A 252 17.55 3.56 -8.90
N THR A 253 17.06 3.06 -7.78
CA THR A 253 17.19 1.66 -7.38
C THR A 253 15.99 0.85 -7.86
N LEU A 254 16.23 -0.39 -8.27
CA LEU A 254 15.16 -1.37 -8.51
C LEU A 254 14.88 -2.12 -7.22
N TYR A 255 13.59 -2.24 -6.88
CA TYR A 255 13.12 -2.95 -5.71
C TYR A 255 12.29 -4.16 -6.13
N ALA A 256 12.39 -5.25 -5.36
CA ALA A 256 11.51 -6.40 -5.54
C ALA A 256 10.11 -6.06 -5.01
N HIS A 257 10.01 -5.49 -3.81
CA HIS A 257 8.73 -5.26 -3.13
C HIS A 257 8.63 -3.86 -2.51
N GLU A 258 7.39 -3.39 -2.31
CA GLU A 258 7.07 -2.00 -1.93
C GLU A 258 7.71 -1.58 -0.61
N GLU A 259 7.74 -2.49 0.35
CA GLU A 259 8.29 -2.28 1.68
C GLU A 259 9.82 -2.07 1.70
N ASP A 260 10.50 -2.40 0.60
CA ASP A 260 11.93 -2.15 0.41
C ASP A 260 12.19 -0.75 -0.18
N GLN A 261 11.26 -0.25 -1.00
CA GLN A 261 11.31 1.09 -1.58
C GLN A 261 10.91 2.18 -0.57
N VAL A 262 9.96 1.89 0.33
CA VAL A 262 9.50 2.84 1.35
C VAL A 262 10.60 3.12 2.38
N GLU A 263 10.85 4.40 2.59
CA GLU A 263 11.90 4.92 3.46
C GLU A 263 11.36 5.43 4.79
N ILE A 264 10.23 6.12 4.75
CA ILE A 264 9.65 6.81 5.90
C ILE A 264 9.05 5.79 6.88
N GLN A 265 9.39 5.95 8.15
CA GLN A 265 8.94 5.08 9.24
C GLN A 265 8.20 5.88 10.31
N CYS A 266 7.34 5.21 11.08
CA CYS A 266 6.62 5.84 12.20
C CYS A 266 7.55 6.61 13.14
N ARG A 267 8.74 6.03 13.40
CA ARG A 267 9.78 6.58 14.28
C ARG A 267 10.54 7.79 13.72
N ASP A 268 10.36 8.11 12.44
CA ASP A 268 10.91 9.35 11.87
C ASP A 268 10.10 10.58 12.31
N CYS A 269 8.81 10.39 12.65
CA CYS A 269 7.92 11.44 13.16
C CYS A 269 7.62 11.27 14.66
N HIS A 270 7.47 10.04 15.14
CA HIS A 270 7.22 9.71 16.54
C HIS A 270 8.53 9.41 17.26
N LEU A 271 9.19 10.48 17.68
CA LEU A 271 10.55 10.45 18.20
C LEU A 271 10.63 9.83 19.60
N THR A 272 11.57 8.91 19.80
CA THR A 272 11.88 8.28 21.10
C THR A 272 13.13 8.87 21.74
N GLY A 273 13.81 9.79 21.06
CA GLY A 273 15.03 10.45 21.48
C GLY A 273 15.32 11.68 20.62
N LYS A 274 16.59 12.13 20.62
CA LYS A 274 16.99 13.30 19.82
C LYS A 274 16.81 13.02 18.32
N PRO A 275 16.10 13.88 17.57
CA PRO A 275 15.91 13.68 16.14
C PRO A 275 17.20 13.87 15.36
N ARG A 276 17.25 13.26 14.17
CA ARG A 276 18.20 13.64 13.13
C ARG A 276 17.65 14.88 12.42
N LEU A 277 18.48 15.92 12.35
CA LEU A 277 18.09 17.22 11.80
C LEU A 277 18.98 17.58 10.61
N LEU A 278 18.35 18.12 9.57
CA LEU A 278 19.02 18.69 8.40
C LEU A 278 18.67 20.18 8.28
N LYS A 279 19.65 21.00 7.94
CA LYS A 279 19.47 22.40 7.57
C LYS A 279 19.20 22.53 6.08
N GLN A 280 18.62 23.64 5.65
CA GLN A 280 18.32 23.93 4.24
C GLN A 280 19.51 23.66 3.29
N GLN A 281 20.74 24.01 3.69
CA GLN A 281 21.94 23.84 2.86
C GLN A 281 22.37 22.37 2.69
N GLN A 282 21.77 21.46 3.45
CA GLN A 282 22.04 20.02 3.41
C GLN A 282 20.97 19.24 2.63
N LEU A 283 19.91 19.91 2.17
CA LEU A 283 18.90 19.29 1.31
C LEU A 283 19.49 19.02 -0.06
N ASP A 284 19.10 17.91 -0.66
CA ASP A 284 19.30 17.70 -2.10
C ASP A 284 18.48 18.74 -2.90
N ASN A 285 18.89 18.97 -4.13
CA ASN A 285 18.29 20.01 -4.99
C ASN A 285 16.77 19.84 -5.15
N GLU A 286 16.30 18.61 -5.33
CA GLU A 286 14.87 18.34 -5.51
C GLU A 286 14.08 18.65 -4.22
N SER A 287 14.53 18.13 -3.08
CA SER A 287 13.92 18.42 -1.78
C SER A 287 13.90 19.92 -1.48
N ALA A 288 14.98 20.64 -1.78
CA ALA A 288 15.08 22.09 -1.58
C ALA A 288 14.07 22.86 -2.46
N VAL A 289 13.96 22.48 -3.74
CA VAL A 289 13.00 23.09 -4.68
C VAL A 289 11.57 22.81 -4.25
N ILE A 290 11.22 21.57 -3.92
CA ILE A 290 9.87 21.21 -3.49
C ILE A 290 9.52 21.93 -2.17
N ALA A 291 10.43 21.99 -1.21
CA ALA A 291 10.24 22.72 0.04
C ALA A 291 9.97 24.20 -0.22
N SER A 292 10.75 24.83 -1.10
CA SER A 292 10.57 26.24 -1.46
C SER A 292 9.24 26.51 -2.15
N LEU A 293 8.86 25.69 -3.14
CA LEU A 293 7.59 25.83 -3.85
C LEU A 293 6.37 25.64 -2.92
N ARG A 294 6.48 24.74 -1.93
CA ARG A 294 5.35 24.44 -1.02
C ARG A 294 5.25 25.39 0.17
N PHE A 295 6.38 25.89 0.67
CA PHE A 295 6.44 26.56 1.97
C PHE A 295 7.17 27.90 1.95
N GLY A 296 7.61 28.37 0.79
CA GLY A 296 8.29 29.65 0.62
C GLY A 296 9.70 29.65 1.21
N ASN A 297 10.02 30.65 2.02
CA ASN A 297 11.33 30.75 2.67
C ASN A 297 11.44 29.73 3.82
N THR A 298 12.39 28.82 3.71
CA THR A 298 12.68 27.77 4.69
C THR A 298 14.09 27.84 5.27
N THR A 299 14.81 28.95 5.07
CA THR A 299 16.24 29.09 5.39
C THR A 299 16.58 28.77 6.85
N ASP A 300 15.72 29.18 7.79
CA ASP A 300 15.95 28.99 9.23
C ASP A 300 15.34 27.69 9.78
N ARG A 301 14.75 26.84 8.92
CA ARG A 301 14.12 25.59 9.35
C ARG A 301 15.14 24.48 9.55
N GLN A 302 14.94 23.72 10.62
CA GLN A 302 15.58 22.42 10.81
C GLN A 302 14.57 21.32 10.49
N PHE A 303 14.83 20.55 9.45
CA PHE A 303 13.97 19.46 9.00
C PHE A 303 14.32 18.17 9.72
N LEU A 304 13.33 17.37 10.07
CA LEU A 304 13.57 15.97 10.44
C LEU A 304 14.14 15.20 9.25
N ALA A 305 14.90 14.15 9.51
CA ALA A 305 15.47 13.28 8.48
C ALA A 305 15.14 11.81 8.72
N THR A 306 14.93 11.06 7.64
CA THR A 306 14.59 9.64 7.70
C THR A 306 15.72 8.81 8.30
N GLY A 307 15.36 7.79 9.08
CA GLY A 307 16.31 6.88 9.70
C GLY A 307 17.08 6.04 8.68
N LYS A 308 16.41 5.58 7.62
CA LYS A 308 16.97 4.65 6.62
C LYS A 308 18.01 5.30 5.70
N LYS A 309 17.70 6.46 5.11
CA LYS A 309 18.55 7.10 4.08
C LYS A 309 18.93 8.55 4.37
N ASN A 310 18.63 9.05 5.56
CA ASN A 310 18.93 10.43 5.96
C ASN A 310 18.34 11.46 4.98
N ARG A 311 17.14 11.19 4.43
CA ARG A 311 16.44 12.12 3.54
C ARG A 311 15.61 13.11 4.34
N PRO A 312 15.51 14.38 3.91
CA PRO A 312 14.73 15.39 4.61
C PRO A 312 13.22 15.11 4.52
N LEU A 313 12.54 15.17 5.66
CA LEU A 313 11.09 15.30 5.71
C LEU A 313 10.75 16.78 5.49
N ILE A 314 10.64 17.18 4.22
CA ILE A 314 10.55 18.59 3.79
C ILE A 314 9.39 19.38 4.39
N ASN A 315 8.37 18.69 4.90
CA ASN A 315 7.20 19.29 5.51
C ASN A 315 7.24 19.24 7.04
N THR A 316 8.44 19.21 7.62
CA THR A 316 8.65 19.24 9.07
C THR A 316 9.51 20.42 9.48
N TYR A 317 9.39 20.82 10.75
CA TYR A 317 10.33 21.72 11.38
C TYR A 317 10.49 21.37 12.86
N TYR A 318 11.69 21.52 13.39
CA TYR A 318 12.01 21.33 14.80
C TYR A 318 12.27 22.67 15.48
N TYR A 319 11.57 22.95 16.57
CA TYR A 319 11.65 24.21 17.30
C TYR A 319 11.35 24.00 18.79
N ASN A 320 12.17 24.60 19.68
CA ASN A 320 12.02 24.51 21.14
C ASN A 320 11.73 23.07 21.64
N ASP A 321 12.57 22.13 21.25
CA ASP A 321 12.47 20.71 21.58
C ASP A 321 11.17 20.01 21.17
N THR A 322 10.44 20.60 20.21
CA THR A 322 9.21 20.05 19.67
C THR A 322 9.31 19.92 18.16
N ALA A 323 8.93 18.76 17.64
CA ALA A 323 8.82 18.53 16.20
C ALA A 323 7.40 18.82 15.72
N PHE A 324 7.31 19.47 14.57
CA PHE A 324 6.06 19.81 13.91
C PHE A 324 6.09 19.32 12.47
N MET A 325 4.90 19.08 11.94
CA MET A 325 4.66 18.74 10.55
C MET A 325 3.60 19.67 9.98
N ILE A 326 3.76 20.04 8.71
CA ILE A 326 2.82 20.87 7.97
C ILE A 326 2.22 19.98 6.87
N GLY A 327 0.90 19.94 6.78
CA GLY A 327 0.23 19.30 5.65
C GLY A 327 0.67 19.94 4.34
N LYS A 328 1.15 19.14 3.39
CA LYS A 328 1.74 19.60 2.14
C LYS A 328 0.73 20.38 1.30
N ASP A 329 -0.53 19.95 1.32
CA ASP A 329 -1.65 20.59 0.63
C ASP A 329 -2.56 21.34 1.61
N SER A 330 -2.96 20.69 2.72
CA SER A 330 -3.88 21.29 3.70
C SER A 330 -3.30 22.48 4.48
N LYS A 331 -1.97 22.61 4.52
CA LYS A 331 -1.21 23.59 5.33
C LYS A 331 -1.49 23.52 6.83
N LYS A 332 -2.26 22.54 7.29
CA LYS A 332 -2.54 22.31 8.71
C LYS A 332 -1.24 21.94 9.43
N ILE A 333 -1.05 22.49 10.63
CA ILE A 333 0.12 22.19 11.46
C ILE A 333 -0.24 21.09 12.45
N TYR A 334 0.64 20.11 12.56
CA TYR A 334 0.54 18.96 13.45
C TYR A 334 1.72 18.95 14.40
N THR A 335 1.44 18.82 15.69
CA THR A 335 2.47 18.56 16.69
C THR A 335 2.80 17.06 16.70
N LEU A 336 4.05 16.71 16.46
CA LEU A 336 4.50 15.33 16.44
C LEU A 336 4.78 14.86 17.87
N LYS A 337 3.97 13.91 18.35
CA LYS A 337 4.06 13.41 19.73
C LYS A 337 5.02 12.21 19.82
N PRO A 338 5.85 12.14 20.86
CA PRO A 338 6.65 10.94 21.12
C PRO A 338 5.75 9.75 21.47
N PRO A 339 6.20 8.50 21.24
CA PRO A 339 5.49 7.32 21.71
C PRO A 339 5.31 7.32 23.23
N ALA A 340 4.24 6.67 23.71
CA ALA A 340 4.04 6.49 25.14
C ALA A 340 5.16 5.62 25.75
N PRO A 341 5.47 5.74 27.06
CA PRO A 341 6.54 4.97 27.70
C PRO A 341 6.42 3.45 27.56
N ILE A 342 5.19 2.92 27.44
CA ILE A 342 4.96 1.48 27.22
C ILE A 342 5.44 1.01 25.84
N CYS A 343 5.52 1.90 24.85
CA CYS A 343 5.98 1.58 23.50
C CYS A 343 7.50 1.39 23.42
N THR A 344 8.25 1.96 24.37
CA THR A 344 9.72 1.95 24.41
C THR A 344 10.27 1.30 25.69
N GLY A 345 9.40 0.81 26.56
CA GLY A 345 9.76 0.26 27.86
C GLY A 345 10.19 -1.20 27.79
N GLY A 346 11.43 -1.47 28.19
CA GLY A 346 11.99 -2.83 28.24
C GLY A 346 12.33 -3.40 26.86
N GLU A 347 12.65 -4.69 26.82
CA GLU A 347 13.08 -5.39 25.59
C GLU A 347 12.08 -6.44 25.11
N ALA A 348 11.01 -6.72 25.86
CA ALA A 348 10.07 -7.81 25.56
C ALA A 348 9.39 -7.67 24.17
N HIS A 349 9.25 -6.44 23.69
CA HIS A 349 8.57 -6.10 22.43
C HIS A 349 9.48 -5.34 21.45
N SER A 350 10.80 -5.39 21.63
CA SER A 350 11.75 -4.69 20.74
C SER A 350 11.68 -5.14 19.29
N ASP A 351 11.25 -6.39 19.06
CA ASP A 351 11.04 -6.95 17.73
C ASP A 351 9.70 -6.49 17.09
N LEU A 352 8.74 -5.91 17.82
CA LEU A 352 7.45 -5.52 17.23
C LEU A 352 7.59 -4.28 16.32
N SER A 353 7.00 -4.35 15.12
CA SER A 353 6.72 -3.13 14.36
C SER A 353 5.61 -2.31 15.03
N CYS A 354 5.61 -0.99 14.83
CA CYS A 354 4.54 -0.13 15.33
C CYS A 354 3.17 -0.57 14.77
N SER A 355 3.10 -1.01 13.51
CA SER A 355 1.87 -1.48 12.87
C SER A 355 1.33 -2.77 13.49
N SER A 356 2.17 -3.64 14.04
CA SER A 356 1.72 -4.83 14.78
C SER A 356 0.88 -4.48 16.00
N CYS A 357 1.18 -3.34 16.63
CA CYS A 357 0.41 -2.82 17.77
C CYS A 357 -0.75 -1.92 17.33
N HIS A 358 -0.54 -1.03 16.37
CA HIS A 358 -1.45 0.09 16.11
C HIS A 358 -2.43 -0.11 14.94
N ALA A 359 -2.32 -1.19 14.16
CA ALA A 359 -3.32 -1.50 13.15
C ALA A 359 -4.64 -1.95 13.78
N ALA A 360 -5.75 -1.24 13.51
CA ALA A 360 -7.08 -1.61 14.00
C ALA A 360 -7.71 -2.78 13.24
N TRP A 361 -7.45 -2.92 11.95
CA TRP A 361 -7.96 -4.02 11.13
C TRP A 361 -7.11 -4.17 9.87
N ALA A 362 -7.27 -5.26 9.15
CA ALA A 362 -6.73 -5.45 7.82
C ALA A 362 -7.77 -6.21 6.98
N PRO A 363 -7.88 -5.92 5.67
CA PRO A 363 -8.73 -6.70 4.79
C PRO A 363 -8.16 -8.11 4.66
N SER A 364 -9.05 -9.11 4.67
CA SER A 364 -8.72 -10.49 4.36
C SER A 364 -9.74 -11.08 3.39
N CYS A 365 -9.28 -12.01 2.57
CA CYS A 365 -10.12 -12.75 1.63
C CYS A 365 -9.69 -14.22 1.63
N ILE A 366 -10.66 -15.13 1.58
CA ILE A 366 -10.43 -16.58 1.61
C ILE A 366 -11.30 -17.29 0.58
N GLY A 367 -10.91 -18.52 0.24
CA GLY A 367 -11.63 -19.35 -0.72
C GLY A 367 -11.65 -18.74 -2.12
N CYS A 368 -10.51 -18.23 -2.59
CA CYS A 368 -10.38 -17.69 -3.94
C CYS A 368 -10.15 -18.82 -4.97
N HIS A 369 -10.85 -18.79 -6.08
CA HIS A 369 -10.67 -19.72 -7.20
C HIS A 369 -10.49 -18.94 -8.49
N ASN A 370 -9.42 -19.28 -9.22
CA ASN A 370 -9.06 -18.66 -10.48
C ASN A 370 -9.22 -19.66 -11.62
N LYS A 371 -10.00 -19.26 -12.63
CA LYS A 371 -10.21 -20.06 -13.84
C LYS A 371 -10.16 -19.15 -15.06
N TYR A 372 -9.54 -19.63 -16.13
CA TYR A 372 -9.61 -18.98 -17.43
C TYR A 372 -10.86 -19.44 -18.18
N ASP A 373 -11.64 -18.47 -18.64
CA ASP A 373 -12.79 -18.69 -19.50
C ASP A 373 -12.50 -18.09 -20.89
N PRO A 374 -12.42 -18.89 -21.96
CA PRO A 374 -12.10 -18.41 -23.30
C PRO A 374 -13.22 -17.57 -23.93
N ASP A 375 -14.45 -17.63 -23.39
CA ASP A 375 -15.62 -16.92 -23.91
C ASP A 375 -15.95 -15.66 -23.08
N GLU A 376 -15.30 -15.49 -21.92
CA GLU A 376 -15.50 -14.33 -21.05
C GLU A 376 -15.01 -13.04 -21.73
N PRO A 377 -15.83 -11.97 -21.73
CA PRO A 377 -15.37 -10.65 -22.11
C PRO A 377 -14.20 -10.21 -21.24
N GLY A 378 -13.04 -9.98 -21.86
CA GLY A 378 -11.82 -9.61 -21.17
C GLY A 378 -11.30 -8.27 -21.67
N TYR A 379 -10.39 -7.68 -20.90
CA TYR A 379 -9.67 -6.49 -21.31
C TYR A 379 -8.16 -6.72 -21.14
N ASN A 380 -7.40 -6.58 -22.22
CA ASN A 380 -5.95 -6.58 -22.14
C ASN A 380 -5.48 -5.21 -21.62
N MET A 381 -5.14 -5.17 -20.34
CA MET A 381 -4.73 -3.95 -19.64
C MET A 381 -3.34 -3.44 -20.05
N GLN A 382 -2.52 -4.26 -20.72
CA GLN A 382 -1.23 -3.83 -21.24
C GLN A 382 -1.39 -3.05 -22.55
N ASP A 383 -2.27 -3.54 -23.43
CA ASP A 383 -2.49 -2.97 -24.76
C ASP A 383 -3.67 -2.00 -24.84
N ASN A 384 -4.45 -1.90 -23.75
CA ASN A 384 -5.72 -1.17 -23.65
C ASN A 384 -6.73 -1.56 -24.73
N LYS A 385 -7.03 -2.86 -24.81
CA LYS A 385 -7.95 -3.41 -25.82
C LYS A 385 -8.90 -4.41 -25.21
N GLU A 386 -10.16 -4.31 -25.61
CA GLU A 386 -11.13 -5.39 -25.42
C GLU A 386 -10.63 -6.67 -26.10
N GLN A 387 -10.87 -7.80 -25.46
CA GLN A 387 -10.58 -9.12 -25.97
C GLN A 387 -11.64 -10.12 -25.53
N THR A 388 -11.60 -11.31 -26.12
CA THR A 388 -12.39 -12.45 -25.65
C THR A 388 -11.43 -13.45 -25.03
N GLY A 389 -11.78 -13.96 -23.86
CA GLY A 389 -10.93 -14.79 -23.04
C GLY A 389 -10.33 -14.02 -21.86
N SER A 390 -10.70 -14.41 -20.64
CA SER A 390 -10.19 -13.79 -19.42
C SER A 390 -10.02 -14.79 -18.28
N TRP A 391 -9.05 -14.52 -17.40
CA TRP A 391 -9.08 -15.07 -16.06
C TRP A 391 -10.24 -14.47 -15.25
N VAL A 392 -10.94 -15.31 -14.50
CA VAL A 392 -12.07 -14.96 -13.65
C VAL A 392 -11.75 -15.38 -12.22
N GLU A 393 -11.88 -14.42 -11.30
CA GLU A 393 -11.71 -14.62 -9.86
C GLU A 393 -13.07 -14.83 -9.19
N TYR A 394 -13.21 -15.97 -8.50
CA TYR A 394 -14.32 -16.24 -7.60
C TYR A 394 -13.81 -16.12 -6.18
N THR A 395 -14.47 -15.35 -5.33
CA THR A 395 -14.13 -15.24 -3.90
C THR A 395 -15.30 -15.67 -3.03
N SER A 396 -14.99 -16.36 -1.93
CA SER A 396 -16.00 -16.87 -1.01
C SER A 396 -16.35 -15.87 0.10
N GLU A 397 -15.36 -15.20 0.69
CA GLU A 397 -15.58 -14.33 1.84
C GLU A 397 -14.58 -13.14 1.89
N TYR A 398 -15.09 -11.96 2.27
CA TYR A 398 -14.31 -10.78 2.59
C TYR A 398 -14.51 -10.39 4.05
N ASN A 399 -13.42 -10.15 4.77
CA ASN A 399 -13.43 -9.87 6.20
C ASN A 399 -12.51 -8.70 6.57
N ALA A 400 -12.93 -7.94 7.59
CA ALA A 400 -12.12 -6.91 8.24
C ALA A 400 -11.93 -7.28 9.71
N HIS A 401 -10.71 -7.64 10.09
CA HIS A 401 -10.37 -7.98 11.47
C HIS A 401 -8.91 -7.63 11.77
N LEU A 402 -8.50 -7.75 13.03
CA LEU A 402 -7.10 -7.59 13.40
C LEU A 402 -6.22 -8.59 12.62
N PRO A 403 -5.09 -8.14 12.05
CA PRO A 403 -4.25 -9.01 11.24
C PRO A 403 -3.56 -10.10 12.06
N ALA A 404 -3.21 -11.18 11.38
CA ALA A 404 -2.24 -12.15 11.88
C ALA A 404 -0.85 -11.49 11.98
N LEU A 405 0.03 -12.07 12.79
CA LEU A 405 1.39 -11.57 12.96
C LEU A 405 2.41 -12.60 12.48
N GLY A 406 3.50 -12.11 11.89
CA GLY A 406 4.56 -12.94 11.33
C GLY A 406 5.94 -12.36 11.57
N ILE A 407 6.97 -13.18 11.36
CA ILE A 407 8.36 -12.74 11.42
C ILE A 407 8.80 -12.33 10.02
N ARG A 408 9.31 -11.11 9.90
CA ARG A 408 10.07 -10.64 8.74
C ARG A 408 11.53 -10.44 9.10
N TYR A 409 12.41 -10.92 8.24
CA TYR A 409 13.85 -10.72 8.35
C TYR A 409 14.32 -9.55 7.51
N ASN A 410 15.31 -8.82 8.01
CA ASN A 410 16.05 -7.83 7.24
C ASN A 410 17.53 -7.98 7.60
N GLY A 411 18.25 -8.72 6.76
CA GLY A 411 19.56 -9.26 7.10
C GLY A 411 19.48 -10.11 8.37
N ASP A 412 20.30 -9.78 9.36
CA ASP A 412 20.34 -10.47 10.66
C ASP A 412 19.26 -9.98 11.65
N SER A 413 18.60 -8.87 11.34
CA SER A 413 17.53 -8.33 12.17
C SER A 413 16.20 -9.01 11.84
N LYS A 414 15.34 -9.13 12.84
CA LYS A 414 13.98 -9.62 12.66
C LYS A 414 12.98 -8.62 13.22
N SER A 415 11.77 -8.69 12.71
CA SER A 415 10.64 -7.90 13.21
C SER A 415 9.37 -8.71 13.14
N VAL A 416 8.47 -8.50 14.10
CA VAL A 416 7.11 -9.01 14.08
C VAL A 416 6.24 -7.96 13.39
N ILE A 417 5.63 -8.35 12.27
CA ILE A 417 4.83 -7.46 11.41
C ILE A 417 3.41 -8.02 11.19
N PRO A 418 2.44 -7.15 10.83
CA PRO A 418 1.15 -7.60 10.32
C PRO A 418 1.30 -8.39 9.02
N VAL A 419 0.53 -9.45 8.90
CA VAL A 419 0.36 -10.23 7.67
C VAL A 419 -1.12 -10.54 7.45
N ILE A 420 -1.50 -10.74 6.21
CA ILE A 420 -2.85 -11.14 5.79
C ILE A 420 -2.78 -12.34 4.84
N PRO A 421 -3.88 -13.08 4.66
CA PRO A 421 -4.06 -13.97 3.51
C PRO A 421 -3.72 -13.19 2.23
N GLY A 422 -2.61 -13.56 1.59
CA GLY A 422 -2.19 -12.95 0.33
C GLY A 422 -2.73 -13.74 -0.85
N MET A 423 -2.46 -15.06 -0.84
CA MET A 423 -2.90 -16.01 -1.85
C MET A 423 -3.34 -17.30 -1.15
N ILE A 424 -4.61 -17.38 -0.74
CA ILE A 424 -5.27 -18.64 -0.36
C ILE A 424 -6.22 -18.98 -1.50
N LEU A 425 -5.68 -19.66 -2.51
CA LEU A 425 -6.38 -19.82 -3.76
C LEU A 425 -6.04 -21.12 -4.48
N THR A 426 -6.99 -21.54 -5.31
CA THR A 426 -6.81 -22.61 -6.30
C THR A 426 -6.80 -22.00 -7.70
N ILE A 427 -5.91 -22.47 -8.57
CA ILE A 427 -5.82 -22.05 -9.98
C ILE A 427 -6.05 -23.27 -10.88
N ASP A 428 -7.03 -23.19 -11.76
CA ASP A 428 -7.21 -24.14 -12.86
C ASP A 428 -6.40 -23.71 -14.09
N VAL A 429 -5.15 -24.13 -14.16
CA VAL A 429 -4.25 -23.82 -15.29
C VAL A 429 -4.64 -24.59 -16.56
N ASN A 430 -5.31 -25.74 -16.43
CA ASN A 430 -5.80 -26.48 -17.60
C ASN A 430 -6.88 -25.72 -18.36
N SER A 431 -7.69 -24.92 -17.66
CA SER A 431 -8.66 -24.05 -18.32
C SER A 431 -8.01 -23.12 -19.36
N PHE A 432 -6.75 -22.72 -19.14
CA PHE A 432 -5.95 -21.89 -20.05
C PHE A 432 -5.14 -22.73 -21.05
N ASN A 433 -4.24 -23.59 -20.58
CA ASN A 433 -3.25 -24.26 -21.45
C ASN A 433 -3.74 -25.57 -22.10
N LYS A 434 -4.93 -26.05 -21.72
CA LYS A 434 -5.56 -27.31 -22.17
C LYS A 434 -4.71 -28.57 -21.93
N LYS A 435 -3.76 -28.54 -20.98
CA LYS A 435 -2.93 -29.69 -20.58
C LYS A 435 -3.49 -30.34 -19.33
N ALA A 436 -3.70 -31.66 -19.38
CA ALA A 436 -4.37 -32.42 -18.32
C ALA A 436 -3.50 -32.78 -17.09
N HIS A 437 -2.17 -32.65 -17.16
CA HIS A 437 -1.27 -33.01 -16.06
C HIS A 437 -0.94 -31.77 -15.19
N ASP A 438 -1.00 -31.93 -13.87
CA ASP A 438 -0.73 -30.89 -12.85
C ASP A 438 -1.52 -29.59 -13.06
N SER A 439 -2.80 -29.74 -13.40
CA SER A 439 -3.69 -28.66 -13.84
C SER A 439 -4.21 -27.76 -12.73
N LEU A 440 -4.32 -28.27 -11.50
CA LEU A 440 -4.81 -27.53 -10.34
C LEU A 440 -3.65 -27.16 -9.43
N ILE A 441 -3.44 -25.86 -9.24
CA ILE A 441 -2.43 -25.35 -8.31
C ILE A 441 -3.15 -24.80 -7.09
N PHE A 442 -2.88 -25.36 -5.91
CA PHE A 442 -3.27 -24.75 -4.65
C PHE A 442 -2.10 -23.98 -4.03
N LYS A 443 -2.35 -22.76 -3.58
CA LYS A 443 -1.40 -21.95 -2.81
C LYS A 443 -2.07 -21.43 -1.54
N ARG A 444 -1.30 -21.46 -0.44
CA ARG A 444 -1.62 -20.79 0.82
C ARG A 444 -0.42 -19.95 1.25
N LEU A 445 -0.39 -18.70 0.80
CA LEU A 445 0.68 -17.74 1.07
C LEU A 445 0.11 -16.52 1.78
N PHE A 446 0.78 -16.07 2.84
CA PHE A 446 0.44 -14.81 3.49
C PHE A 446 1.37 -13.70 3.00
N ALA A 447 0.84 -12.48 2.91
CA ALA A 447 1.59 -11.31 2.49
C ALA A 447 1.84 -10.39 3.70
N PRO A 448 3.05 -9.79 3.83
CA PRO A 448 3.24 -8.67 4.73
C PRO A 448 2.34 -7.51 4.31
N VAL A 449 1.84 -6.75 5.29
CA VAL A 449 0.97 -5.61 4.98
C VAL A 449 1.22 -4.45 5.95
N ALA A 450 1.13 -3.23 5.42
CA ALA A 450 0.84 -2.04 6.20
C ALA A 450 -0.65 -1.72 5.98
N PRO A 451 -1.55 -2.05 6.93
CA PRO A 451 -2.99 -1.97 6.65
C PRO A 451 -3.52 -0.57 6.36
N HIS A 452 -2.80 0.47 6.78
CA HIS A 452 -3.25 1.87 6.74
C HIS A 452 -4.55 2.09 7.53
N THR A 453 -4.64 1.47 8.71
CA THR A 453 -5.78 1.60 9.64
C THR A 453 -5.26 1.94 11.05
N THR A 454 -4.19 2.73 11.12
CA THR A 454 -3.45 3.04 12.34
C THR A 454 -4.35 3.76 13.33
N GLN A 455 -4.27 3.44 14.62
CA GLN A 455 -5.00 4.11 15.69
C GLN A 455 -4.11 4.63 16.82
N THR A 456 -4.67 5.54 17.61
CA THR A 456 -4.05 6.03 18.85
C THR A 456 -3.85 4.92 19.87
N GLU A 457 -4.84 4.04 20.03
CA GLU A 457 -4.70 2.85 20.88
C GLU A 457 -3.97 1.73 20.14
N GLY A 458 -3.12 1.01 20.89
CA GLY A 458 -2.59 -0.27 20.46
C GLY A 458 -3.54 -1.42 20.82
N ARG A 459 -3.34 -2.56 20.17
CA ARG A 459 -3.92 -3.86 20.51
C ARG A 459 -3.72 -4.21 21.98
N SER A 460 -4.76 -4.76 22.62
CA SER A 460 -4.66 -5.29 23.98
C SER A 460 -3.71 -6.49 24.04
N CYS A 461 -3.13 -6.77 25.22
CA CYS A 461 -2.18 -7.88 25.36
C CYS A 461 -2.84 -9.22 24.97
N LYS A 462 -4.10 -9.43 25.37
CA LYS A 462 -4.87 -10.63 25.02
C LYS A 462 -5.10 -10.77 23.52
N SER A 463 -5.25 -9.66 22.79
CA SER A 463 -5.46 -9.71 21.35
C SER A 463 -4.23 -10.20 20.57
N CYS A 464 -3.04 -10.25 21.17
CA CYS A 464 -1.84 -10.86 20.58
C CYS A 464 -1.52 -12.22 21.22
N HIS A 465 -1.65 -12.33 22.54
CA HIS A 465 -1.19 -13.51 23.29
C HIS A 465 -2.25 -14.62 23.43
N ASN A 466 -3.54 -14.30 23.28
CA ASN A 466 -4.67 -15.21 23.47
C ASN A 466 -5.60 -15.21 22.25
N ASN A 467 -5.12 -14.75 21.09
CA ASN A 467 -5.91 -14.66 19.87
C ASN A 467 -5.34 -15.58 18.79
N PRO A 468 -6.11 -16.57 18.31
CA PRO A 468 -5.59 -17.55 17.35
C PRO A 468 -5.24 -16.93 15.99
N VAL A 469 -5.97 -15.91 15.54
CA VAL A 469 -5.65 -15.17 14.30
C VAL A 469 -4.28 -14.50 14.43
N ALA A 470 -3.99 -13.84 15.56
CA ALA A 470 -2.68 -13.20 15.79
C ALA A 470 -1.51 -14.18 15.71
N LEU A 471 -1.71 -15.42 16.16
CA LEU A 471 -0.72 -16.51 16.10
C LEU A 471 -0.67 -17.23 14.73
N GLY A 472 -1.58 -16.89 13.81
CA GLY A 472 -1.69 -17.47 12.48
C GLY A 472 -2.47 -18.78 12.42
N TYR A 473 -3.26 -19.13 13.43
CA TYR A 473 -4.07 -20.36 13.47
C TYR A 473 -5.41 -20.26 12.75
N GLY A 474 -5.79 -19.06 12.29
CA GLY A 474 -7.12 -18.77 11.78
C GLY A 474 -8.10 -18.37 12.88
N GLU A 475 -9.31 -18.01 12.49
CA GLU A 475 -10.44 -17.74 13.37
C GLU A 475 -10.86 -19.02 14.11
N GLY A 476 -11.33 -18.83 15.34
CA GLY A 476 -11.78 -19.93 16.19
C GLY A 476 -11.67 -19.59 17.66
N GLU A 477 -11.92 -20.58 18.50
CA GLU A 477 -11.82 -20.46 19.96
C GLU A 477 -10.48 -20.98 20.46
N LEU A 478 -9.73 -20.13 21.19
CA LEU A 478 -8.47 -20.49 21.83
C LEU A 478 -8.63 -20.43 23.35
N ASN A 479 -8.83 -21.59 23.98
CA ASN A 479 -9.18 -21.71 25.38
C ASN A 479 -8.02 -22.27 26.20
N TYR A 480 -7.69 -21.59 27.31
CA TYR A 480 -6.74 -22.10 28.30
C TYR A 480 -7.50 -22.88 29.38
N ILE A 481 -7.23 -24.18 29.47
CA ILE A 481 -7.89 -25.08 30.42
C ILE A 481 -6.89 -25.47 31.50
N VAL A 482 -7.35 -25.39 32.74
CA VAL A 482 -6.59 -25.74 33.93
C VAL A 482 -7.21 -26.98 34.56
N GLU A 483 -6.44 -28.06 34.62
CA GLU A 483 -6.82 -29.34 35.23
C GLU A 483 -5.80 -29.67 36.33
N GLY A 484 -6.20 -29.47 37.59
CA GLY A 484 -5.33 -29.66 38.76
C GLY A 484 -4.15 -28.68 38.77
N HIS A 485 -2.93 -29.21 38.60
CA HIS A 485 -1.68 -28.42 38.54
C HIS A 485 -1.13 -28.28 37.12
N SER A 486 -1.88 -28.71 36.10
CA SER A 486 -1.50 -28.61 34.70
C SER A 486 -2.43 -27.65 33.96
N GLY A 487 -1.84 -26.83 33.09
CA GLY A 487 -2.59 -26.01 32.15
C GLY A 487 -2.30 -26.46 30.73
N ARG A 488 -3.28 -26.32 29.83
CA ARG A 488 -3.09 -26.58 28.40
C ARG A 488 -3.98 -25.67 27.57
N TRP A 489 -3.50 -25.33 26.37
CA TRP A 489 -4.30 -24.61 25.38
C TRP A 489 -5.04 -25.61 24.49
N ILE A 490 -6.31 -25.33 24.21
CA ILE A 490 -7.10 -26.00 23.17
C ILE A 490 -7.50 -24.95 22.14
N PHE A 491 -7.30 -25.28 20.87
CA PHE A 491 -7.80 -24.50 19.75
C PHE A 491 -8.89 -25.28 19.01
N THR A 492 -10.04 -24.65 18.79
CA THR A 492 -11.13 -25.14 17.96
C THR A 492 -11.31 -24.17 16.80
N PRO A 493 -10.98 -24.55 15.55
CA PRO A 493 -11.07 -23.66 14.40
C PRO A 493 -12.53 -23.37 14.02
N LYS A 494 -12.79 -22.18 13.48
CA LYS A 494 -14.09 -21.78 12.90
C LYS A 494 -14.35 -22.50 11.58
N TYR A 495 -13.32 -22.63 10.75
CA TYR A 495 -13.40 -23.25 9.43
C TYR A 495 -12.90 -24.70 9.46
N GLN A 496 -13.38 -25.48 8.49
CA GLN A 496 -12.87 -26.84 8.27
C GLN A 496 -11.45 -26.81 7.71
N ASP A 497 -10.72 -27.92 7.92
CA ASP A 497 -9.40 -28.09 7.34
C ASP A 497 -9.51 -28.23 5.81
N ASN A 498 -8.71 -27.45 5.10
CA ASN A 498 -8.60 -27.52 3.65
C ASN A 498 -7.95 -28.85 3.24
N VAL A 499 -8.52 -29.52 2.25
CA VAL A 499 -8.08 -30.84 1.78
C VAL A 499 -6.64 -30.86 1.24
N ASN A 500 -6.12 -29.72 0.79
CA ASN A 500 -4.80 -29.63 0.18
C ASN A 500 -3.65 -29.61 1.20
N ASP A 501 -3.88 -29.11 2.41
CA ASP A 501 -2.82 -28.95 3.42
C ASP A 501 -3.21 -29.23 4.87
N GLY A 502 -4.46 -29.59 5.14
CA GLY A 502 -4.93 -29.96 6.47
C GLY A 502 -4.87 -28.82 7.49
N LEU A 503 -4.99 -27.57 7.01
CA LEU A 503 -5.09 -26.38 7.85
C LEU A 503 -6.49 -25.76 7.69
N PRO A 504 -7.04 -25.10 8.74
CA PRO A 504 -8.26 -24.33 8.60
C PRO A 504 -8.18 -23.35 7.44
N GLU A 505 -9.31 -23.09 6.77
CA GLU A 505 -9.35 -22.34 5.50
C GLU A 505 -8.63 -20.98 5.54
N ASP A 506 -8.64 -20.29 6.67
CA ASP A 506 -8.02 -18.98 6.89
C ASP A 506 -6.71 -19.02 7.69
N ALA A 507 -6.24 -20.21 8.07
CA ALA A 507 -5.03 -20.37 8.87
C ALA A 507 -3.76 -20.14 8.03
N TRP A 508 -2.72 -19.64 8.68
CA TRP A 508 -1.36 -19.55 8.12
C TRP A 508 -0.47 -20.71 8.56
N THR A 509 -0.64 -21.16 9.81
CA THR A 509 0.10 -22.25 10.44
C THR A 509 -0.83 -23.04 11.38
N GLY A 510 -0.51 -24.30 11.65
CA GLY A 510 -1.29 -25.12 12.57
C GLY A 510 -1.01 -24.78 14.05
N PHE A 511 -2.00 -25.04 14.91
CA PHE A 511 -1.88 -24.91 16.36
C PHE A 511 -0.71 -25.74 16.91
N LEU A 512 0.30 -25.05 17.47
CA LEU A 512 1.54 -25.65 17.98
C LEU A 512 2.27 -26.55 16.95
N LYS A 513 2.10 -26.26 15.66
CA LYS A 513 2.77 -26.94 14.55
C LYS A 513 3.70 -25.98 13.82
N SER A 514 4.80 -26.53 13.31
CA SER A 514 5.69 -25.84 12.39
C SER A 514 5.09 -25.90 10.99
N ARG A 515 5.33 -24.87 10.18
CA ARG A 515 5.08 -24.91 8.74
C ARG A 515 6.40 -24.74 8.00
N ALA A 516 6.69 -25.63 7.07
CA ALA A 516 7.88 -25.58 6.23
C ALA A 516 7.50 -25.25 4.77
N GLY A 517 8.48 -24.84 3.98
CA GLY A 517 8.30 -24.54 2.55
C GLY A 517 7.77 -23.13 2.27
N LYS A 518 7.12 -22.98 1.11
CA LYS A 518 6.59 -21.70 0.60
C LYS A 518 5.35 -21.29 1.39
N THR A 519 5.51 -20.36 2.33
CA THR A 519 4.42 -19.91 3.23
C THR A 519 4.04 -18.43 3.06
N SER A 520 4.83 -17.67 2.32
CA SER A 520 4.62 -16.24 2.12
C SER A 520 4.87 -15.83 0.67
N THR A 521 4.31 -14.69 0.29
CA THR A 521 4.59 -13.97 -0.95
C THR A 521 5.94 -13.23 -0.92
N ARG A 522 6.74 -13.42 0.13
CA ARG A 522 8.12 -12.93 0.28
C ARG A 522 9.02 -14.05 0.77
N SER A 523 10.29 -14.05 0.38
CA SER A 523 11.24 -15.03 0.91
C SER A 523 11.67 -14.75 2.35
N ASP A 524 11.58 -13.50 2.80
CA ASP A 524 12.01 -13.02 4.11
C ASP A 524 10.92 -13.05 5.20
N VAL A 525 9.72 -13.56 4.90
CA VAL A 525 8.57 -13.61 5.82
C VAL A 525 8.17 -15.05 6.12
N ARG A 526 7.94 -15.36 7.41
CA ARG A 526 7.50 -16.69 7.86
C ARG A 526 6.51 -16.62 9.04
N PRO A 527 5.70 -17.68 9.24
CA PRO A 527 4.91 -17.80 10.47
C PRO A 527 5.79 -17.99 11.70
N PHE A 528 5.19 -17.83 12.88
CA PHE A 528 5.86 -18.16 14.13
C PHE A 528 6.24 -19.64 14.20
N SER A 529 7.47 -19.91 14.62
CA SER A 529 7.91 -21.25 14.99
C SER A 529 7.17 -21.74 16.23
N VAL A 530 7.14 -23.06 16.46
CA VAL A 530 6.50 -23.64 17.66
C VAL A 530 7.12 -23.07 18.95
N ALA A 531 8.42 -22.79 18.97
CA ALA A 531 9.07 -22.17 20.12
C ALA A 531 8.56 -20.74 20.39
N GLU A 532 8.37 -19.94 19.34
CA GLU A 532 7.80 -18.59 19.43
C GLU A 532 6.32 -18.65 19.85
N GLN A 533 5.53 -19.53 19.24
CA GLN A 533 4.13 -19.78 19.62
C GLN A 533 4.02 -20.13 21.11
N ARG A 534 4.85 -21.04 21.62
CA ARG A 534 4.88 -21.40 23.06
C ARG A 534 5.25 -20.22 23.95
N LYS A 535 6.20 -19.38 23.56
CA LYS A 535 6.56 -18.17 24.32
C LYS A 535 5.38 -17.19 24.39
N ILE A 536 4.70 -16.97 23.28
CA ILE A 536 3.54 -16.08 23.20
C ILE A 536 2.40 -16.61 24.09
N LEU A 537 2.06 -17.90 23.94
CA LEU A 537 1.01 -18.57 24.71
C LEU A 537 1.34 -18.74 26.19
N MET A 538 2.63 -18.79 26.56
CA MET A 538 3.08 -18.77 27.95
C MET A 538 2.67 -17.47 28.64
N VAL A 539 2.94 -16.32 28.00
CA VAL A 539 2.48 -15.02 28.50
C VAL A 539 0.95 -14.94 28.45
N GLY A 540 0.34 -15.54 27.44
CA GLY A 540 -1.12 -15.61 27.33
C GLY A 540 -1.80 -16.28 28.52
N ALA A 541 -1.18 -17.31 29.09
CA ALA A 541 -1.67 -17.97 30.30
C ALA A 541 -1.53 -17.07 31.54
N CYS A 542 -0.52 -16.20 31.62
CA CYS A 542 -0.44 -15.18 32.67
C CYS A 542 -1.64 -14.22 32.57
N LEU A 543 -2.05 -13.84 31.35
CA LEU A 543 -3.15 -12.90 31.09
C LEU A 543 -4.55 -13.49 31.38
N THR A 544 -4.67 -14.80 31.60
CA THR A 544 -5.93 -15.38 32.11
C THR A 544 -6.10 -15.17 33.61
N CYS A 545 -5.00 -14.96 34.34
CA CYS A 545 -4.99 -14.76 35.80
C CYS A 545 -4.70 -13.32 36.22
N HIS A 546 -4.00 -12.55 35.39
CA HIS A 546 -3.57 -11.19 35.67
C HIS A 546 -4.14 -10.21 34.63
N ASN A 547 -4.65 -9.08 35.11
CA ASN A 547 -5.02 -7.98 34.23
C ASN A 547 -3.76 -7.41 33.54
N GLU A 548 -3.91 -6.94 32.31
CA GLU A 548 -2.80 -6.45 31.47
C GLU A 548 -2.10 -5.21 32.08
N ASP A 549 -2.80 -4.42 32.87
CA ASP A 549 -2.28 -3.25 33.58
C ASP A 549 -1.67 -3.58 34.95
N SER A 550 -1.72 -4.85 35.37
CA SER A 550 -1.21 -5.29 36.67
C SER A 550 0.30 -5.12 36.78
N ARG A 551 0.80 -4.97 38.02
CA ARG A 551 2.23 -4.84 38.31
C ARG A 551 3.05 -6.01 37.74
N VAL A 552 2.50 -7.23 37.79
CA VAL A 552 3.15 -8.44 37.29
C VAL A 552 3.37 -8.35 35.78
N ILE A 553 2.33 -7.99 35.02
CA ILE A 553 2.42 -7.89 33.56
C ILE A 553 3.32 -6.72 33.16
N LYS A 554 3.18 -5.53 33.76
CA LYS A 554 4.07 -4.39 33.49
C LYS A 554 5.55 -4.70 33.77
N GLN A 555 5.85 -5.40 34.86
CA GLN A 555 7.23 -5.81 35.16
C GLN A 555 7.76 -6.84 34.16
N SER A 556 6.88 -7.68 33.60
CA SER A 556 7.26 -8.71 32.62
C SER A 556 7.76 -8.12 31.30
N LEU A 557 7.34 -6.89 30.96
CA LEU A 557 7.85 -6.14 29.81
C LEU A 557 9.32 -5.75 29.98
N ILE A 558 9.75 -5.53 31.22
CA ILE A 558 11.10 -5.10 31.57
C ILE A 558 12.01 -6.32 31.79
N ASP A 559 11.57 -7.27 32.61
CA ASP A 559 12.34 -8.47 32.96
C ASP A 559 11.41 -9.66 33.25
N PHE A 560 11.10 -10.40 32.20
CA PHE A 560 10.29 -11.61 32.30
C PHE A 560 10.93 -12.68 33.20
N LYS A 561 12.27 -12.82 33.19
CA LYS A 561 12.97 -13.85 33.98
C LYS A 561 12.80 -13.60 35.47
N LYS A 562 12.89 -12.33 35.88
CA LYS A 562 12.63 -11.93 37.27
C LYS A 562 11.19 -12.15 37.68
N VAL A 563 10.22 -11.82 36.83
CA VAL A 563 8.81 -12.14 37.13
C VAL A 563 8.61 -13.65 37.29
N TRP A 564 9.21 -14.43 36.40
CA TRP A 564 9.13 -15.88 36.40
C TRP A 564 9.74 -16.54 37.64
N SER A 565 10.84 -16.00 38.18
CA SER A 565 11.47 -16.54 39.40
C SER A 565 10.62 -16.34 40.65
N HIS A 566 9.71 -15.36 40.66
CA HIS A 566 8.79 -15.07 41.76
C HIS A 566 7.43 -15.75 41.62
N LYS A 567 7.27 -16.70 40.68
CA LYS A 567 6.01 -17.44 40.52
C LYS A 567 5.66 -18.22 41.79
N THR A 568 4.38 -18.21 42.13
CA THR A 568 3.88 -18.97 43.28
C THR A 568 3.44 -20.37 42.84
N ARG A 569 3.18 -21.28 43.79
CA ARG A 569 2.58 -22.59 43.50
C ARG A 569 1.18 -22.51 42.85
N LYS A 570 0.53 -21.33 42.90
CA LYS A 570 -0.76 -21.09 42.24
C LYS A 570 -0.60 -20.77 40.74
N CYS A 571 0.62 -20.48 40.28
CA CYS A 571 0.88 -20.20 38.86
C CYS A 571 0.86 -21.52 38.08
N ILE A 572 -0.15 -21.68 37.23
CA ILE A 572 -0.32 -22.87 36.38
C ILE A 572 0.02 -22.45 34.96
N VAL A 573 0.95 -23.18 34.34
CA VAL A 573 1.58 -22.80 33.06
C VAL A 573 1.33 -23.85 31.98
N PRO A 574 1.16 -23.45 30.71
CA PRO A 574 0.73 -24.34 29.62
C PRO A 574 1.80 -25.33 29.16
N PHE A 575 3.08 -25.03 29.42
CA PHE A 575 4.21 -25.81 28.94
C PHE A 575 5.19 -26.03 30.08
N GLY A 576 5.71 -27.25 30.21
CA GLY A 576 6.73 -27.57 31.21
C GLY A 576 8.00 -26.76 31.00
N THR A 577 8.68 -26.40 32.09
CA THR A 577 10.01 -25.78 32.06
C THR A 577 11.04 -26.83 31.63
N LYS A 578 11.50 -26.79 30.39
CA LYS A 578 12.82 -27.34 30.05
C LYS A 578 13.77 -26.18 29.80
#